data_AF-A0A815TMT8-F1
#
_entry.id   AF-A0A815TMT8-F1
#
_cell.length_a   1.000
_cell.length_b   1.000
_cell.length_c   1.000
_cell.angle_alpha   90.00
_cell.angle_beta   90.00
_cell.angle_gamma   90.00
#
_symmetry.space_group_name_H-M   'P 1'
#
loop_
_entity.id
_entity.type
_entity.pdbx_description
1 polymer ?
#
loop_
_entity_poly.entity_id
_entity_poly.type
_entity_poly.pdbx_seq_one_letter_code
_entity_poly.pdbx_strand_id
1 'polypeptide(L)'
;IQNLSSIYFENLNQLYELDLSYNQICHLNNNTFQYLHNLHILRLNNNPLNFIDSNVFINLTHLKEIHLQGVPLIQLIDPQNSHWIWNLASLHMNYLVNT
;
A
#
# COMPACT_ATOMS: atom_id res chain seq x y z
N ILE A 1 -13.01 5.22 -6.69
CA ILE A 1 -12.49 6.17 -5.67
C ILE A 1 -11.22 6.82 -6.19
N GLN A 2 -11.05 8.13 -6.06
CA GLN A 2 -9.83 8.85 -6.51
C GLN A 2 -8.98 9.37 -5.35
N ASN A 3 -9.63 9.92 -4.32
CA ASN A 3 -8.97 10.49 -3.15
C ASN A 3 -9.34 9.70 -1.90
N LEU A 4 -8.34 9.43 -1.08
CA LEU A 4 -8.50 8.82 0.23
C LEU A 4 -8.19 9.86 1.29
N SER A 5 -9.15 10.05 2.21
CA SER A 5 -8.92 10.79 3.44
C SER A 5 -8.78 9.80 4.58
N SER A 6 -7.83 10.07 5.48
CA SER A 6 -7.59 9.21 6.65
C SER A 6 -8.81 9.11 7.56
N ILE A 7 -9.69 10.11 7.54
CA ILE A 7 -10.94 10.13 8.31
C ILE A 7 -11.89 8.97 7.94
N TYR A 8 -11.79 8.44 6.72
CA TYR A 8 -12.58 7.28 6.30
C TYR A 8 -12.22 6.01 7.08
N PHE A 9 -11.06 6.01 7.73
CA PHE A 9 -10.51 4.85 8.44
C PHE A 9 -10.40 5.06 9.95
N GLU A 10 -10.85 6.19 10.50
CA GLU A 10 -10.60 6.60 11.89
C GLU A 10 -11.02 5.55 12.92
N ASN A 11 -12.12 4.84 12.66
CA ASN A 11 -12.66 3.81 13.57
C ASN A 11 -12.45 2.37 13.06
N LEU A 12 -11.59 2.19 12.05
CA LEU A 12 -11.30 0.88 11.44
C LEU A 12 -9.98 0.28 11.97
N ASN A 13 -9.64 0.59 13.23
CA ASN A 13 -8.42 0.12 13.87
C ASN A 13 -8.34 -1.40 14.07
N GLN A 14 -9.45 -2.14 13.97
CA GLN A 14 -9.51 -3.61 14.00
C GLN A 14 -9.61 -4.25 12.61
N LEU A 15 -9.54 -3.44 11.53
CA LEU A 15 -9.68 -3.95 10.18
C LEU A 15 -8.51 -4.88 9.83
N TYR A 16 -8.82 -6.12 9.45
CA TYR A 16 -7.81 -7.12 9.08
C TYR A 16 -7.36 -7.00 7.63
N GLU A 17 -8.31 -6.75 6.73
CA GLU A 17 -8.09 -6.68 5.29
C GLU A 17 -8.79 -5.45 4.70
N LEU A 18 -8.10 -4.77 3.79
CA LEU A 18 -8.62 -3.64 3.03
C LEU A 18 -8.36 -3.86 1.55
N ASP A 19 -9.43 -4.00 0.78
CA ASP A 19 -9.37 -4.06 -0.68
C ASP A 19 -9.81 -2.72 -1.31
N LEU A 20 -8.85 -2.07 -1.95
CA LEU A 20 -9.01 -0.85 -2.74
C LEU A 20 -8.66 -1.09 -4.21
N SER A 21 -8.61 -2.34 -4.65
CA SER A 21 -8.29 -2.70 -6.03
C SER A 21 -9.30 -2.11 -7.02
N TYR A 22 -8.87 -1.89 -8.26
CA TYR A 22 -9.71 -1.40 -9.35
C TYR A 22 -10.40 -0.05 -9.06
N ASN A 23 -9.69 0.82 -8.35
CA ASN A 23 -10.08 2.20 -8.15
C ASN A 23 -9.28 3.13 -9.07
N GLN A 24 -9.37 4.43 -8.82
CA GLN A 24 -8.71 5.49 -9.58
C GLN A 24 -7.77 6.28 -8.66
N ILE A 25 -7.17 5.60 -7.67
CA ILE A 25 -6.30 6.22 -6.69
C ILE A 25 -4.96 6.51 -7.37
N CYS A 26 -4.58 7.79 -7.40
CA CYS A 26 -3.31 8.22 -7.98
C CYS A 26 -2.24 8.46 -6.91
N HIS A 27 -2.64 8.93 -5.72
CA HIS A 27 -1.72 9.38 -4.69
C HIS A 27 -2.05 8.74 -3.33
N LEU A 28 -1.02 8.30 -2.62
CA LEU A 28 -1.09 7.84 -1.24
C LEU A 28 -0.13 8.68 -0.38
N ASN A 29 -0.69 9.42 0.57
CA ASN A 29 0.09 10.24 1.49
C ASN A 29 0.37 9.52 2.82
N ASN A 30 1.33 10.02 3.61
CA ASN A 30 1.76 9.45 4.88
C ASN A 30 0.64 9.15 5.89
N ASN A 31 -0.46 9.89 5.83
CA ASN A 31 -1.55 9.76 6.80
C ASN A 31 -2.70 8.87 6.31
N THR A 32 -2.69 8.46 5.03
CA THR A 32 -3.81 7.76 4.37
C THR A 32 -4.32 6.58 5.19
N PHE A 33 -3.41 5.79 5.76
CA PHE A 33 -3.73 4.59 6.52
C PHE A 33 -3.36 4.69 8.01
N GLN A 34 -3.23 5.90 8.56
CA GLN A 34 -2.67 6.12 9.90
C GLN A 34 -3.38 5.38 11.04
N TYR A 35 -4.67 5.05 10.89
CA TYR A 35 -5.48 4.39 11.92
C TYR A 35 -5.52 2.86 11.79
N LEU A 36 -5.01 2.30 10.69
CA LEU A 36 -5.19 0.89 10.34
C LEU A 36 -4.09 -0.02 10.93
N HIS A 37 -3.82 0.12 12.22
CA HIS A 37 -2.69 -0.56 12.87
C HIS A 37 -2.77 -2.09 12.84
N ASN A 38 -3.98 -2.67 12.84
CA ASN A 38 -4.18 -4.13 12.77
C ASN A 38 -4.37 -4.65 11.35
N LEU A 39 -4.13 -3.84 10.32
CA LEU A 39 -4.27 -4.29 8.94
C LEU A 39 -3.16 -5.29 8.61
N HIS A 40 -3.57 -6.45 8.10
CA HIS A 40 -2.68 -7.52 7.68
C HIS A 40 -2.54 -7.60 6.17
N ILE A 41 -3.61 -7.26 5.44
CA ILE A 41 -3.64 -7.35 3.99
C ILE A 41 -4.17 -6.05 3.38
N LEU A 42 -3.38 -5.48 2.46
CA LEU A 42 -3.75 -4.30 1.69
C LEU A 42 -3.69 -4.61 0.20
N ARG A 43 -4.82 -4.45 -0.49
CA ARG A 43 -4.90 -4.63 -1.95
C ARG A 43 -5.11 -3.29 -2.63
N LEU A 44 -4.16 -2.93 -3.49
CA LEU A 44 -4.14 -1.68 -4.26
C LEU A 44 -4.07 -1.94 -5.78
N ASN A 45 -4.32 -3.18 -6.19
CA ASN A 45 -4.15 -3.61 -7.57
C ASN A 45 -4.96 -2.75 -8.55
N ASN A 46 -4.42 -2.55 -9.75
CA ASN A 46 -5.09 -1.85 -10.83
C ASN A 46 -5.61 -0.45 -10.43
N ASN A 47 -4.79 0.27 -9.67
CA ASN A 47 -4.93 1.71 -9.48
C ASN A 47 -3.85 2.45 -10.27
N PRO A 48 -4.15 3.64 -10.82
CA PRO A 48 -3.17 4.48 -11.51
C PRO A 48 -2.22 5.20 -10.53
N LEU A 49 -1.70 4.49 -9.53
CA LEU A 49 -0.83 5.03 -8.49
C LEU A 49 0.45 5.60 -9.13
N ASN A 50 0.61 6.92 -9.05
CA ASN A 50 1.78 7.63 -9.57
C ASN A 50 2.60 8.29 -8.46
N PHE A 51 2.06 8.39 -7.24
CA PHE A 51 2.76 8.90 -6.07
C PHE A 51 2.40 8.13 -4.79
N ILE A 52 3.42 7.79 -4.00
CA ILE A 52 3.34 7.06 -2.73
C ILE A 52 4.40 7.68 -1.83
N ASP A 53 3.98 8.31 -0.74
CA ASP A 53 4.92 8.87 0.23
C ASP A 53 5.74 7.76 0.91
N SER A 54 6.98 8.07 1.28
CA SER A 54 7.93 7.13 1.88
C SER A 54 7.46 6.47 3.17
N ASN A 55 6.58 7.12 3.94
CA ASN A 55 6.09 6.63 5.24
C ASN A 55 4.60 6.26 5.23
N VAL A 56 3.98 6.09 4.06
CA VAL A 56 2.54 5.78 3.99
C VAL A 56 2.14 4.50 4.72
N PHE A 57 3.06 3.53 4.83
CA PHE A 57 2.81 2.25 5.49
C PHE A 57 3.39 2.20 6.92
N ILE A 58 3.97 3.29 7.44
CA ILE A 58 4.68 3.27 8.74
C ILE A 58 3.80 2.86 9.92
N ASN A 59 2.50 3.20 9.85
CA ASN A 59 1.52 2.89 10.89
C ASN A 59 0.87 1.51 10.73
N LEU A 60 1.11 0.83 9.62
CA LEU A 60 0.58 -0.51 9.33
C LEU A 60 1.49 -1.59 9.95
N THR A 61 1.61 -1.55 11.28
CA THR A 61 2.60 -2.32 12.03
C THR A 61 2.40 -3.84 11.97
N HIS A 62 1.20 -4.31 11.60
CA HIS A 62 0.88 -5.73 11.44
C HIS A 62 0.76 -6.18 9.98
N LEU A 63 1.10 -5.29 9.03
CA LEU A 63 0.94 -5.58 7.62
C LEU A 63 1.85 -6.71 7.18
N LYS A 64 1.25 -7.72 6.58
CA LYS A 64 1.95 -8.86 6.01
C LYS A 64 1.93 -8.74 4.50
N GLU A 65 0.78 -8.44 3.91
CA GLU A 65 0.63 -8.52 2.45
C GLU A 65 0.24 -7.19 1.83
N ILE A 66 1.00 -6.77 0.81
CA ILE A 66 0.60 -5.70 -0.10
C ILE A 66 0.54 -6.26 -1.52
N HIS A 67 -0.57 -5.99 -2.19
CA HIS A 67 -0.73 -6.29 -3.61
C HIS A 67 -0.76 -5.00 -4.43
N LEU A 68 0.22 -4.88 -5.34
CA LEU A 68 0.43 -3.71 -6.21
C LEU A 68 0.45 -4.12 -7.70
N GLN A 69 -0.22 -5.20 -8.06
CA GLN A 69 -0.25 -5.61 -9.46
C GLN A 69 -0.94 -4.53 -10.32
N GLY A 70 -0.34 -4.22 -11.46
CA GLY A 70 -0.88 -3.20 -12.37
C GLY A 70 -0.64 -1.77 -11.93
N VAL A 71 0.23 -1.51 -10.94
CA VAL A 71 0.73 -0.15 -10.68
C VAL A 71 1.93 0.17 -11.60
N PRO A 72 2.14 1.45 -11.99
CA PRO A 72 3.31 1.89 -12.73
C PRO A 72 4.63 1.56 -12.01
N LEU A 73 5.52 0.81 -12.68
CA LEU A 73 6.80 0.34 -12.12
C LEU A 73 7.77 1.45 -11.70
N ILE A 74 7.69 2.63 -12.32
CA ILE A 74 8.64 3.75 -12.12
C ILE A 74 8.70 4.22 -10.66
N GLN A 75 7.59 4.12 -9.92
CA GLN A 75 7.55 4.53 -8.53
C GLN A 75 8.24 3.58 -7.56
N LEU A 76 8.20 2.27 -7.82
CA LEU A 76 8.80 1.25 -6.95
C LEU A 76 10.33 1.33 -6.96
N ILE A 77 10.89 2.01 -7.96
CA ILE A 77 12.33 2.06 -8.24
C ILE A 77 12.96 3.36 -7.70
N ASP A 78 12.17 4.38 -7.32
CA ASP A 78 12.70 5.62 -6.75
C ASP A 78 13.24 5.36 -5.33
N PRO A 79 14.57 5.42 -5.10
CA PRO A 79 15.18 5.07 -3.83
C PRO A 79 14.68 5.90 -2.64
N GLN A 80 14.23 7.14 -2.88
CA GLN A 80 13.69 8.02 -1.83
C GLN A 80 12.27 7.63 -1.42
N ASN A 81 11.50 7.05 -2.35
CA ASN A 81 10.10 6.69 -2.15
C ASN A 81 9.89 5.17 -2.01
N SER A 82 10.95 4.38 -2.15
CA SER A 82 10.95 2.93 -2.05
C SER A 82 11.45 2.42 -0.69
N HIS A 83 11.70 3.29 0.30
CA HIS A 83 12.12 2.84 1.63
C HIS A 83 11.18 1.80 2.27
N TRP A 84 9.88 1.85 1.96
CA TRP A 84 8.91 0.87 2.44
C TRP A 84 9.01 -0.51 1.79
N ILE A 85 9.50 -0.65 0.53
CA ILE A 85 9.65 -1.98 -0.10
C ILE A 85 10.67 -2.84 0.65
N TRP A 86 11.67 -2.22 1.29
CA TRP A 86 12.69 -2.94 2.06
C TRP A 86 12.16 -3.51 3.38
N ASN A 87 11.16 -2.86 3.99
CA ASN A 87 10.47 -3.39 5.18
C ASN A 87 9.47 -4.49 4.84
N LEU A 88 8.99 -4.54 3.59
CA LEU A 88 8.01 -5.50 3.11
C LEU A 88 8.62 -6.63 2.27
N ALA A 89 9.95 -6.71 2.20
CA ALA A 89 10.72 -7.67 1.40
C ALA A 89 10.47 -9.16 1.71
N SER A 90 9.53 -9.48 2.62
CA SER A 90 9.03 -10.83 2.82
C SER A 90 7.91 -11.23 1.85
N LEU A 91 7.27 -10.32 1.10
CA LEU A 91 6.11 -10.66 0.28
C LEU A 91 6.19 -10.23 -1.17
N HIS A 92 6.41 -11.24 -2.03
CA HIS A 92 6.29 -11.23 -3.49
C HIS A 92 7.57 -11.01 -4.33
N MET A 93 8.70 -11.59 -3.91
CA MET A 93 9.59 -12.31 -4.86
C MET A 93 9.04 -13.70 -5.22
N ASN A 94 7.71 -13.89 -5.22
CA ASN A 94 7.03 -15.14 -5.63
C ASN A 94 6.46 -15.08 -7.06
N TYR A 95 6.73 -14.01 -7.83
CA TYR A 95 6.34 -13.92 -9.25
C TYR A 95 7.51 -13.70 -10.22
N LEU A 96 8.77 -13.78 -9.74
CA LEU A 96 9.96 -13.77 -10.62
C LEU A 96 10.76 -15.09 -10.61
N VAL A 97 10.31 -16.12 -9.89
CA VAL A 97 10.88 -17.47 -10.01
C VAL A 97 9.77 -18.47 -10.25
N ASN A 98 9.08 -18.32 -11.39
CA ASN A 98 8.57 -19.47 -12.11
C ASN A 98 9.66 -19.88 -13.11
N THR A 99 10.58 -20.71 -12.65
CA THR A 99 11.38 -21.65 -13.45
C THR A 99 11.44 -22.97 -12.71
#